data_AF-A0AAU9RAH9-F1
#
_entry.id   AF-A0AAU9RAH9-F1
#
_cell.length_a   1.000
_cell.length_b   1.000
_cell.length_c   1.000
_cell.angle_alpha   90.00
_cell.angle_beta   90.00
_cell.angle_gamma   90.00
#
_symmetry.space_group_name_H-M   'P 1'
#
loop_
_entity.id
_entity.type
_entity.pdbx_description
1 polymer ?
#
loop_
_entity_poly.entity_id
_entity_poly.type
_entity_poly.pdbx_seq_one_letter_code
_entity_poly.pdbx_strand_id
1 'polypeptide(L)' 'MDGGNVVACKSACEAFNKPEYCCTGAFNRPETCPPTDYSKIFKAACPKAYSYAYDDASSTFTCTNANYSIVFCP' A
#
# COMPACT_ATOMS: atom_id res chain seq x y z
N MET A 1 12.70 -7.58 -28.73
CA MET A 1 12.75 -6.96 -27.40
C MET A 1 12.23 -7.99 -26.43
N ASP A 2 13.09 -8.50 -25.57
CA ASP A 2 12.71 -9.52 -24.59
C ASP A 2 11.92 -8.83 -23.48
N GLY A 3 10.59 -8.87 -23.57
CA GLY A 3 9.65 -8.13 -22.72
C GLY A 3 9.44 -8.76 -21.34
N GLY A 4 10.47 -9.40 -20.76
CA GLY A 4 10.37 -10.16 -19.51
C GLY A 4 10.72 -9.39 -18.23
N ASN A 5 11.23 -8.17 -18.34
CA ASN A 5 11.66 -7.41 -17.17
C ASN A 5 10.47 -6.77 -16.45
N VAL A 6 10.31 -7.09 -15.16
CA VAL A 6 9.32 -6.44 -14.28
C VAL A 6 9.83 -5.06 -13.89
N VAL A 7 9.13 -4.00 -14.32
CA VAL A 7 9.51 -2.59 -14.05
C VAL A 7 8.64 -1.91 -12.99
N ALA A 8 7.56 -2.56 -12.55
CA ALA A 8 6.63 -2.08 -11.53
C ALA A 8 5.81 -3.25 -10.94
N CYS A 9 5.18 -3.02 -9.80
CA CYS A 9 4.28 -3.99 -9.17
C CYS A 9 2.93 -3.32 -8.85
N LYS A 10 1.83 -3.88 -9.35
CA LYS A 10 0.47 -3.38 -9.08
C LYS A 10 0.03 -3.76 -7.66
N SER A 11 -0.71 -2.86 -7.01
CA SER A 11 -1.49 -3.24 -5.84
C SER A 11 -2.60 -4.21 -6.22
N ALA A 12 -3.13 -4.96 -5.25
CA ALA A 12 -4.27 -5.85 -5.51
C ALA A 12 -5.52 -5.09 -5.96
N CYS A 13 -5.73 -3.87 -5.45
CA CYS A 13 -6.82 -3.02 -5.90
C CYS A 13 -6.67 -2.67 -7.39
N GLU A 14 -5.49 -2.22 -7.82
CA GLU A 14 -5.22 -1.87 -9.21
C GLU A 14 -5.26 -3.08 -10.16
N ALA A 15 -4.89 -4.27 -9.65
CA ALA A 15 -4.89 -5.50 -10.44
C ALA A 15 -6.29 -6.11 -10.61
N PHE A 16 -7.13 -6.07 -9.57
CA PHE A 16 -8.37 -6.84 -9.51
C PHE A 16 -9.64 -6.00 -9.36
N ASN A 17 -9.53 -4.74 -8.95
CA ASN A 17 -10.63 -3.79 -8.74
C ASN A 17 -11.81 -4.37 -7.92
N LYS A 18 -11.48 -5.13 -6.87
CA LYS A 18 -12.49 -5.74 -5.99
C LYS A 18 -12.65 -4.98 -4.68
N PRO A 19 -13.88 -4.92 -4.12
CA PRO A 19 -14.15 -4.20 -2.87
C PRO A 19 -13.22 -4.58 -1.71
N GLU A 20 -12.88 -5.85 -1.57
CA GLU A 20 -12.00 -6.36 -0.52
C GLU A 20 -10.54 -5.90 -0.63
N TYR A 21 -10.08 -5.53 -1.82
CA TYR A 21 -8.72 -5.02 -2.04
C TYR A 21 -8.66 -3.49 -2.07
N CYS A 22 -9.75 -2.86 -2.50
CA CYS A 22 -9.86 -1.41 -2.60
C CYS A 22 -10.48 -0.76 -1.36
N CYS A 23 -10.96 -1.57 -0.40
CA CYS A 23 -11.66 -1.13 0.79
C CYS A 23 -12.87 -0.22 0.47
N THR A 24 -13.77 -0.70 -0.39
CA THR A 24 -14.98 0.03 -0.81
C THR A 24 -16.25 -0.77 -0.50
N GLY A 25 -17.43 -0.12 -0.58
CA GLY A 25 -18.71 -0.78 -0.32
C GLY A 25 -18.78 -1.38 1.09
N ALA A 26 -19.01 -2.69 1.18
CA ALA A 26 -19.04 -3.42 2.45
C ALA A 26 -17.69 -3.41 3.21
N PHE A 27 -16.60 -3.13 2.51
CA PHE A 27 -15.22 -3.09 3.03
C PHE A 27 -14.74 -1.65 3.28
N ASN A 28 -15.65 -0.67 3.38
CA ASN A 28 -15.28 0.75 3.53
C ASN A 28 -14.91 1.18 4.97
N ARG A 29 -14.55 0.21 5.82
CA ARG A 29 -14.09 0.47 7.18
C ARG A 29 -12.88 -0.41 7.51
N PRO A 30 -11.98 0.04 8.42
CA PRO A 30 -10.83 -0.76 8.83
C PRO A 30 -11.20 -2.14 9.36
N GLU A 31 -12.30 -2.24 10.11
CA GLU A 31 -12.75 -3.52 10.70
C GLU A 31 -13.26 -4.49 9.64
N THR A 32 -13.77 -3.97 8.52
CA THR A 32 -14.31 -4.79 7.43
C THR A 32 -13.33 -4.98 6.28
N CYS A 33 -12.19 -4.27 6.24
CA CYS A 33 -11.13 -4.45 5.24
C CYS A 33 -9.79 -4.82 5.90
N PRO A 34 -9.60 -6.10 6.27
CA PRO A 34 -8.36 -6.56 6.87
C PRO A 34 -7.21 -6.66 5.84
N PRO A 35 -5.95 -6.75 6.29
CA PRO A 35 -4.81 -7.03 5.41
C PRO A 35 -5.01 -8.34 4.62
N THR A 36 -4.63 -8.32 3.35
CA THR A 36 -4.69 -9.48 2.44
C THR A 36 -3.29 -10.03 2.20
N ASP A 37 -3.18 -11.22 1.61
CA ASP A 37 -1.86 -11.77 1.28
C ASP A 37 -1.10 -10.89 0.30
N TYR A 38 -1.80 -10.16 -0.57
CA TYR A 38 -1.19 -9.17 -1.45
C TYR A 38 -0.65 -7.95 -0.69
N SER A 39 -1.42 -7.36 0.24
CA SER A 39 -0.93 -6.19 0.98
C SER A 39 0.23 -6.56 1.91
N LYS A 40 0.24 -7.76 2.50
CA LYS A 40 1.36 -8.26 3.31
C LYS A 40 2.68 -8.31 2.54
N ILE A 41 2.68 -8.58 1.23
CA ILE A 41 3.90 -8.55 0.39
C ILE A 41 4.52 -7.15 0.39
N PHE A 42 3.71 -6.13 0.13
CA PHE A 42 4.18 -4.73 0.14
C PHE A 42 4.62 -4.29 1.53
N LYS A 43 3.91 -4.73 2.58
CA LYS A 43 4.29 -4.43 3.96
C LYS A 43 5.64 -5.04 4.34
N ALA A 44 5.90 -6.28 3.93
CA ALA A 44 7.17 -6.94 4.19
C ALA A 44 8.33 -6.26 3.45
N ALA A 45 8.11 -5.83 2.21
CA ALA A 45 9.14 -5.16 1.41
C ALA A 45 9.42 -3.72 1.90
N CYS A 46 8.37 -2.98 2.26
CA CYS A 46 8.44 -1.60 2.72
C CYS A 46 7.66 -1.40 4.04
N PRO A 47 8.20 -1.81 5.20
CA PRO A 47 7.47 -1.82 6.47
C PRO A 47 6.95 -0.47 6.95
N LYS A 48 7.63 0.61 6.54
CA LYS A 48 7.27 2.00 6.87
C LYS A 48 6.31 2.65 5.86
N ALA A 49 5.92 1.94 4.79
CA ALA A 49 4.99 2.46 3.80
C ALA A 49 3.59 1.86 4.03
N TYR A 50 2.57 2.60 3.61
CA TYR A 50 1.21 2.05 3.52
C TYR A 50 1.17 0.95 2.47
N SER A 51 0.72 -0.24 2.90
CA SER A 51 0.58 -1.42 2.04
C SER A 51 -0.83 -1.63 1.49
N TYR A 52 -1.85 -1.02 2.12
CA TYR A 52 -3.25 -0.96 1.67
C TYR A 52 -3.96 0.24 2.34
N ALA A 53 -5.22 0.47 1.99
CA ALA A 53 -5.95 1.70 2.33
C ALA A 53 -6.06 2.00 3.84
N TYR A 54 -6.06 0.98 4.71
CA TYR A 54 -6.19 1.16 6.17
C TYR A 54 -4.97 0.69 6.97
N ASP A 55 -3.78 0.71 6.38
CA ASP A 55 -2.51 0.38 7.05
C ASP A 55 -2.01 1.51 7.98
N ASP A 56 -2.81 1.91 8.98
CA ASP A 56 -2.61 3.15 9.75
C ASP A 56 -1.54 3.05 10.86
N ALA A 57 -1.57 2.03 11.72
CA ALA A 57 -0.86 2.09 13.00
C ALA A 57 0.70 2.08 12.91
N SER A 58 1.28 1.71 11.77
CA SER A 58 2.74 1.67 11.57
C SER A 58 3.25 2.48 10.37
N SER A 59 2.34 3.15 9.65
CA SER A 59 2.66 3.90 8.43
C SER A 59 2.27 5.38 8.52
N THR A 60 1.57 5.80 9.57
CA THR A 60 1.26 7.21 9.83
C THR A 60 2.46 7.90 10.49
N PHE A 61 3.06 8.87 9.79
CA PHE A 61 4.16 9.70 10.31
C PHE A 61 3.73 11.16 10.37
N THR A 62 3.88 11.79 11.53
CA THR A 62 3.53 13.21 11.74
C THR A 62 4.73 13.97 12.28
N CYS A 63 4.93 15.20 11.83
CA CYS A 63 5.97 16.11 12.27
C CYS A 63 5.43 17.55 12.34
N THR A 64 5.76 18.28 13.40
CA THR A 64 5.39 19.69 13.59
C THR A 64 6.59 20.59 13.28
N ASN A 65 6.38 21.69 12.54
CA ASN A 65 7.44 22.65 12.17
C ASN A 65 8.65 22.02 11.45
N ALA A 66 8.40 21.22 10.41
CA ALA A 66 9.43 20.47 9.70
C ALA A 66 9.60 20.91 8.24
N ASN A 67 10.81 20.69 7.71
CA ASN A 67 11.10 20.66 6.27
C ASN A 67 11.20 19.21 5.81
N TYR A 68 10.90 18.95 4.54
CA TYR A 68 10.85 17.61 3.96
C TYR A 68 11.85 17.48 2.80
N SER A 69 12.45 16.30 2.66
CA SER A 69 13.27 15.91 1.52
C SER A 69 12.74 14.60 0.93
N ILE A 70 12.57 14.56 -0.39
CA ILE A 70 12.09 13.38 -1.12
C ILE A 70 13.23 12.92 -2.02
N VAL A 71 13.68 11.68 -1.81
CA VAL A 71 14.79 11.07 -2.55
C VAL A 71 14.28 9.81 -3.24
N PHE A 72 14.57 9.67 -4.52
CA PHE A 72 14.29 8.46 -5.30
C PHE A 72 15.53 7.57 -5.30
N CYS A 73 15.33 6.26 -5.12
CA CYS A 73 16.40 5.29 -4.86
C CYS A 73 17.29 5.70 -3.66
N PRO A 74 16.69 5.90 -2.47
CA PRO A 74 17.41 6.27 -1.25
C PRO A 74 18.33 5.16 -0.73
#